data_AF-A0A3C1UTY4-F1
#
_entry.id   AF-A0A3C1UTY4-F1
#
_cell.length_a   1.000
_cell.length_b   1.000
_cell.length_c   1.000
_cell.angle_alpha   90.00
_cell.angle_beta   90.00
_cell.angle_gamma   90.00
#
_symmetry.space_group_name_H-M   'P 1'
#
loop_
_entity.id
_entity.type
_entity.pdbx_description
1 polymer ?
#
loop_
_entity_poly.entity_id
_entity_poly.type
_entity_poly.pdbx_seq_one_letter_code
_entity_poly.pdbx_strand_id
1 'polypeptide(L)'
;NETLRRTLEDILATPVSPELLPAANGEISQKTEDLVGPYALHDFFLYYAVRWAFPPAKIYRLARYAFGELYAPDEIKKWLTSFYRRFFAQQFKRSCLPDGPKVGSVTLSPRGDWRMPSDACADAWLEEAQSL
;
A
#
# COMPACT_ATOMS: atom_id res chain seq x y z
N ASN A 1 -12.80 26.86 16.46
CA ASN A 1 -13.03 27.58 15.17
C ASN A 1 -13.94 26.69 14.34
N GLU A 2 -15.24 27.00 14.30
CA GLU A 2 -16.26 26.13 13.71
C GLU A 2 -16.14 26.01 12.19
N THR A 3 -15.76 27.10 11.52
CA THR A 3 -15.51 27.10 10.07
C THR A 3 -14.38 26.15 9.71
N LEU A 4 -13.25 26.20 10.43
CA LEU A 4 -12.13 25.29 10.21
C LEU A 4 -12.54 23.82 10.38
N ARG A 5 -13.26 23.51 11.47
CA ARG A 5 -13.74 22.15 11.72
C ARG A 5 -14.60 21.64 10.57
N ARG A 6 -15.61 22.42 10.17
CA ARG A 6 -16.51 22.07 9.07
C ARG A 6 -15.74 21.83 7.77
N THR A 7 -14.75 22.68 7.47
CA THR A 7 -13.91 22.50 6.28
C THR A 7 -13.09 21.22 6.34
N LEU A 8 -12.52 20.85 7.49
CA LEU A 8 -11.77 19.60 7.62
C LEU A 8 -12.68 18.36 7.54
N GLU A 9 -13.88 18.42 8.13
CA GLU A 9 -14.88 17.35 8.02
C GLU A 9 -15.33 17.15 6.56
N ASP A 10 -15.50 18.23 5.79
CA ASP A 10 -15.82 18.19 4.36
C ASP A 10 -14.70 17.55 3.52
N ILE A 11 -13.43 17.89 3.82
CA ILE A 11 -12.26 17.24 3.19
C ILE A 11 -12.23 15.75 3.50
N LEU A 12 -12.46 15.35 4.75
CA LEU A 12 -12.48 13.94 5.15
C LEU A 12 -13.63 13.16 4.50
N ALA A 13 -14.76 13.82 4.24
CA ALA A 13 -15.91 13.22 3.56
C ALA A 13 -15.70 13.05 2.05
N THR A 14 -14.72 13.74 1.46
CA THR A 14 -14.42 13.66 0.03
C THR A 14 -13.63 12.37 -0.29
N PRO A 15 -14.15 11.47 -1.13
CA PRO A 15 -13.47 10.21 -1.46
C PRO A 15 -12.12 10.42 -2.16
N VAL A 16 -11.15 9.55 -1.86
CA VAL A 16 -9.82 9.59 -2.49
C VAL A 16 -9.89 8.98 -3.91
N SER A 17 -9.61 9.81 -4.92
CA SER A 17 -9.62 9.46 -6.34
C SER A 17 -8.31 9.84 -7.04
N PRO A 18 -7.81 9.04 -8.00
CA PRO A 18 -6.69 9.43 -8.85
C PRO A 18 -7.18 10.41 -9.92
N GLU A 19 -7.45 11.66 -9.53
CA GLU A 19 -8.01 12.67 -10.43
C GLU A 19 -6.94 13.21 -11.39
N LEU A 20 -6.82 12.57 -12.55
CA LEU A 20 -6.32 13.18 -13.78
C LEU A 20 -7.43 13.28 -14.85
N LEU A 21 -8.56 12.60 -14.65
CA LEU A 21 -9.69 12.62 -15.57
C LEU A 21 -10.86 13.40 -14.94
N PRO A 22 -11.52 14.29 -15.70
CA PRO A 22 -12.65 15.06 -15.19
C PRO A 22 -13.79 14.12 -14.79
N ALA A 23 -14.42 14.43 -13.65
CA ALA A 23 -15.60 13.71 -13.19
C ALA A 23 -16.72 13.79 -14.24
N ALA A 24 -17.27 12.64 -14.63
CA ALA A 24 -18.50 12.62 -15.41
C ALA A 24 -19.67 12.92 -14.45
N ASN A 25 -20.42 13.99 -14.71
CA ASN A 25 -21.60 14.39 -13.91
C ASN A 25 -21.35 14.69 -12.42
N GLY A 26 -20.11 15.04 -12.04
CA GLY A 26 -19.77 15.36 -10.65
C GLY A 26 -19.65 14.14 -9.73
N GLU A 27 -19.75 12.93 -10.28
CA GLU A 27 -19.53 11.69 -9.53
C GLU A 27 -18.11 11.16 -9.79
N ILE A 28 -17.42 10.85 -8.69
CA ILE A 28 -16.10 10.22 -8.71
C ILE A 28 -16.28 8.77 -9.16
N SER A 29 -15.77 8.44 -10.35
CA SER A 29 -15.94 7.12 -10.96
C SER A 29 -14.86 6.10 -10.56
N GLN A 30 -13.76 6.53 -9.94
CA GLN A 30 -12.60 5.67 -9.66
C GLN A 30 -12.06 5.89 -8.24
N LYS A 31 -12.12 4.85 -7.40
CA LYS A 31 -11.44 4.85 -6.10
C LYS A 31 -10.07 4.21 -6.24
N THR A 32 -9.04 4.82 -5.67
CA THR A 32 -7.66 4.29 -5.76
C THR A 32 -7.54 2.89 -5.14
N GLU A 33 -8.27 2.62 -4.06
CA GLU A 33 -8.26 1.32 -3.39
C GLU A 33 -8.78 0.19 -4.28
N ASP A 34 -9.66 0.47 -5.25
CA ASP A 34 -10.15 -0.55 -6.20
C ASP A 34 -9.03 -1.07 -7.12
N LEU A 35 -8.04 -0.21 -7.41
CA LEU A 35 -6.88 -0.56 -8.23
C LEU A 35 -5.74 -1.15 -7.40
N VAL A 36 -5.49 -0.55 -6.24
CA VAL A 36 -4.29 -0.81 -5.45
C VAL A 36 -4.52 -1.94 -4.47
N GLY A 37 -5.69 -1.98 -3.87
CA GLY A 37 -6.06 -2.77 -2.70
C GLY A 37 -6.36 -1.87 -1.49
N PRO A 38 -7.04 -2.41 -0.45
CA PRO A 38 -7.34 -1.67 0.77
C PRO A 38 -6.07 -1.19 1.47
N TYR A 39 -6.01 0.09 1.85
CA TYR A 39 -4.80 0.64 2.49
C TYR A 39 -4.44 -0.10 3.78
N ALA A 40 -5.44 -0.53 4.56
CA ALA A 40 -5.22 -1.30 5.79
C ALA A 40 -4.39 -2.57 5.57
N LEU A 41 -4.66 -3.31 4.47
CA LEU A 41 -3.88 -4.49 4.11
C LEU A 41 -2.48 -4.11 3.61
N HIS A 42 -2.39 -3.11 2.73
CA HIS A 42 -1.12 -2.68 2.16
C HIS A 42 -0.15 -2.14 3.20
N ASP A 43 -0.62 -1.35 4.16
CA ASP A 43 0.19 -0.83 5.26
C ASP A 43 0.63 -1.96 6.20
N PHE A 44 -0.24 -2.94 6.45
CA PHE A 44 0.12 -4.13 7.21
C PHE A 44 1.23 -4.93 6.51
N PHE A 45 1.10 -5.18 5.20
CA PHE A 45 2.12 -5.87 4.42
C PHE A 45 3.43 -5.10 4.39
N LEU A 46 3.37 -3.79 4.15
CA LEU A 46 4.53 -2.90 4.12
C LEU A 46 5.30 -2.94 5.43
N TYR A 47 4.59 -2.84 6.56
CA TYR A 47 5.20 -2.87 7.88
C TYR A 47 5.95 -4.18 8.10
N TYR A 48 5.31 -5.33 7.89
CA TYR A 48 5.97 -6.63 8.13
C TYR A 48 7.04 -6.99 7.09
N ALA A 49 6.89 -6.55 5.85
CA ALA A 49 7.89 -6.75 4.81
C ALA A 49 9.15 -5.91 5.08
N VAL A 50 9.00 -4.63 5.44
CA VAL A 50 10.15 -3.71 5.55
C VAL A 50 10.74 -3.68 6.95
N ARG A 51 9.90 -3.60 8.01
CA ARG A 51 10.41 -3.53 9.39
C ARG A 51 11.00 -4.86 9.85
N TRP A 52 10.36 -5.96 9.45
CA TRP A 52 10.64 -7.29 10.00
C TRP A 52 11.20 -8.28 8.98
N ALA A 53 11.26 -7.91 7.69
CA ALA A 53 11.73 -8.78 6.62
C ALA A 53 11.04 -10.16 6.61
N PHE A 54 9.75 -10.20 6.97
CA PHE A 54 9.02 -11.46 6.99
C PHE A 54 8.69 -11.93 5.57
N PRO A 55 8.72 -13.25 5.31
CA PRO A 55 8.35 -13.80 4.03
C PRO A 55 6.83 -13.72 3.80
N PRO A 56 6.36 -13.73 2.53
CA PRO A 56 4.96 -13.75 2.15
C PRO A 56 4.09 -14.69 2.97
N ALA A 57 4.48 -15.95 3.20
CA ALA A 57 3.67 -16.91 3.96
C ALA A 57 3.41 -16.46 5.39
N LYS A 58 4.41 -15.88 6.05
CA LYS A 58 4.27 -15.39 7.42
C LYS A 58 3.38 -14.15 7.47
N ILE A 59 3.55 -13.21 6.53
CA ILE A 59 2.72 -12.01 6.45
C ILE A 59 1.26 -12.40 6.18
N TYR A 60 1.02 -13.31 5.25
CA TYR A 60 -0.32 -13.84 4.97
C TYR A 60 -0.96 -14.46 6.21
N ARG A 61 -0.24 -15.34 6.91
CA ARG A 61 -0.73 -15.95 8.15
C ARG A 61 -1.12 -14.89 9.18
N LEU A 62 -0.27 -13.88 9.40
CA LEU A 62 -0.55 -12.80 10.34
C LEU A 62 -1.75 -11.95 9.90
N ALA A 63 -1.88 -11.67 8.60
CA ALA A 63 -3.01 -10.92 8.06
C ALA A 63 -4.33 -11.71 8.18
N ARG A 64 -4.30 -13.04 8.01
CA ARG A 64 -5.47 -13.92 8.26
C ARG A 64 -5.91 -13.85 9.72
N TYR A 65 -4.99 -13.76 10.67
CA TYR A 65 -5.33 -13.58 12.08
C TYR A 65 -5.88 -12.18 12.38
N ALA A 66 -5.28 -11.14 11.82
CA ALA A 66 -5.65 -9.75 12.12
C ALA A 66 -6.95 -9.31 11.41
N PHE A 67 -7.20 -9.82 10.19
CA PHE A 67 -8.28 -9.34 9.33
C PHE A 67 -9.17 -10.46 8.77
N GLY A 68 -9.06 -11.69 9.28
CA GLY A 68 -9.80 -12.84 8.72
C GLY A 68 -11.33 -12.72 8.79
N GLU A 69 -11.85 -11.85 9.65
CA GLU A 69 -13.28 -11.52 9.74
C GLU A 69 -13.71 -10.44 8.73
N LEU A 70 -12.76 -9.63 8.25
CA LEU A 70 -13.00 -8.51 7.33
C LEU A 70 -12.72 -8.87 5.87
N TYR A 71 -11.75 -9.74 5.63
CA TYR A 71 -11.34 -10.14 4.28
C TYR A 71 -11.22 -11.66 4.15
N ALA A 72 -11.71 -12.17 3.01
CA ALA A 72 -11.59 -13.57 2.65
C ALA A 72 -10.10 -13.97 2.47
N PRO A 73 -9.74 -15.25 2.66
CA PRO A 73 -8.35 -15.69 2.46
C PRO A 73 -7.82 -15.35 1.06
N ASP A 74 -8.62 -15.60 0.03
CA ASP A 74 -8.25 -15.34 -1.36
C ASP A 74 -8.05 -13.85 -1.64
N GLU A 75 -8.82 -12.98 -0.96
CA GLU A 75 -8.69 -11.54 -1.08
C GLU A 75 -7.37 -11.03 -0.47
N ILE A 76 -7.03 -11.51 0.73
CA ILE A 76 -5.74 -11.18 1.37
C ILE A 76 -4.58 -11.67 0.50
N LYS A 77 -4.67 -12.89 -0.05
CA LYS A 77 -3.66 -13.45 -0.96
C LYS A 77 -3.52 -12.61 -2.24
N LYS A 78 -4.64 -12.24 -2.87
CA LYS A 78 -4.68 -11.37 -4.06
C LYS A 78 -3.93 -10.07 -3.80
N TRP A 79 -4.26 -9.38 -2.71
CA TRP A 79 -3.65 -8.08 -2.40
C TRP A 79 -2.20 -8.20 -1.94
N LEU A 80 -1.82 -9.27 -1.23
CA LEU A 80 -0.42 -9.53 -0.90
C LEU A 80 0.43 -9.76 -2.16
N THR A 81 -0.10 -10.50 -3.13
CA THR A 81 0.57 -10.72 -4.42
C THR A 81 0.69 -9.41 -5.21
N SER A 82 -0.38 -8.60 -5.22
CA SER A 82 -0.37 -7.25 -5.82
C SER A 82 0.66 -6.34 -5.15
N PHE A 83 0.73 -6.38 -3.82
CA PHE A 83 1.71 -5.63 -3.03
C PHE A 83 3.13 -5.93 -3.48
N TYR A 84 3.57 -7.20 -3.50
CA TYR A 84 4.94 -7.53 -3.89
C TYR A 84 5.24 -7.15 -5.34
N ARG A 85 4.32 -7.43 -6.26
CA ARG A 85 4.46 -7.06 -7.69
C ARG A 85 4.72 -5.55 -7.84
N ARG A 86 3.90 -4.73 -7.20
CA ARG A 86 3.98 -3.27 -7.31
C ARG A 86 5.14 -2.70 -6.50
N PHE A 87 5.40 -3.23 -5.31
CA PHE A 87 6.47 -2.77 -4.44
C PHE A 87 7.84 -2.90 -5.10
N PHE A 88 8.08 -4.00 -5.80
CA PHE A 88 9.30 -4.19 -6.61
C PHE A 88 9.28 -3.32 -7.87
N ALA A 89 8.23 -3.43 -8.71
CA ALA A 89 8.18 -2.74 -10.00
C ALA A 89 8.21 -1.21 -9.91
N GLN A 90 7.81 -0.64 -8.76
CA GLN A 90 7.77 0.82 -8.54
C GLN A 90 8.99 1.34 -7.77
N GLN A 91 10.02 0.52 -7.51
CA GLN A 91 11.20 0.96 -6.77
C GLN A 91 11.95 2.10 -7.45
N PHE A 92 11.99 2.14 -8.79
CA PHE A 92 12.63 3.24 -9.53
C PHE A 92 12.10 4.63 -9.15
N LYS A 93 10.81 4.72 -8.82
CA LYS A 93 10.18 5.98 -8.37
C LYS A 93 10.69 6.42 -7.01
N ARG A 94 11.15 5.47 -6.19
CA ARG A 94 11.66 5.72 -4.84
C ARG A 94 13.11 6.18 -4.85
N SER A 95 13.89 5.70 -5.82
CA SER A 95 15.30 6.05 -5.98
C SER A 95 15.54 7.56 -6.14
N CYS A 96 14.56 8.30 -6.67
CA CYS A 96 14.61 9.75 -6.89
C CYS A 96 13.60 10.54 -6.04
N LEU A 97 13.21 10.04 -4.87
CA LEU A 97 12.30 10.78 -3.97
C LEU A 97 12.89 12.12 -3.51
N PRO A 98 12.10 13.20 -3.48
CA PRO A 98 12.46 14.46 -2.80
C PRO A 98 12.73 14.25 -1.31
N ASP A 99 13.35 15.25 -0.67
CA ASP A 99 13.60 15.21 0.76
C ASP A 99 12.31 15.36 1.58
N GLY A 100 12.24 14.67 2.71
CA GLY A 100 11.13 14.72 3.64
C GLY A 100 11.52 14.09 4.99
N PRO A 101 10.94 14.55 6.11
CA PRO A 101 11.24 14.00 7.42
C PRO A 101 10.67 12.58 7.57
N LYS A 102 11.45 11.70 8.19
CA LYS A 102 10.97 10.38 8.62
C LYS A 102 9.91 10.55 9.70
N VAL A 103 8.78 9.85 9.54
CA VAL A 103 7.72 9.72 10.55
C VAL A 103 7.50 8.24 10.84
N GLY A 104 7.39 7.86 12.12
CA GLY A 104 7.17 6.48 12.52
C GLY A 104 8.43 5.60 12.46
N SER A 105 8.23 4.29 12.35
CA SER A 105 9.31 3.29 12.47
C SER A 105 9.92 2.86 11.12
N VAL A 106 9.24 3.12 10.01
CA VAL A 106 9.62 2.69 8.65
C VAL A 106 9.51 3.85 7.67
N THR A 107 10.49 3.98 6.78
CA THR A 107 10.44 4.88 5.61
C THR A 107 10.92 4.18 4.35
N LEU A 108 10.61 4.78 3.21
CA LEU A 108 10.96 4.26 1.89
C LEU A 108 12.00 5.11 1.16
N SER A 109 12.67 6.00 1.90
CA SER A 109 13.74 6.81 1.33
C SER A 109 14.96 5.93 0.99
N PRO A 110 15.51 6.04 -0.24
CA PRO A 110 16.75 5.35 -0.61
C PRO A 110 17.96 5.87 0.19
N ARG A 111 17.82 7.04 0.81
CA ARG A 111 18.81 7.66 1.68
C ARG A 111 18.64 7.24 3.15
N GLY A 112 17.56 6.54 3.48
CA GLY A 112 17.17 6.17 4.85
C GLY A 112 17.07 4.65 5.05
N ASP A 113 15.87 4.19 5.38
CA ASP A 113 15.62 2.81 5.82
C ASP A 113 15.56 1.78 4.67
N TRP A 114 15.28 2.20 3.43
CA TRP A 114 14.98 1.27 2.33
C TRP A 114 15.94 1.41 1.15
N ARG A 115 16.87 0.45 1.02
CA ARG A 115 17.84 0.41 -0.09
C ARG A 115 17.60 -0.86 -0.91
N MET A 116 16.98 -0.71 -2.07
CA MET A 116 16.74 -1.79 -3.03
C MET A 116 17.10 -1.32 -4.45
N PRO A 117 17.77 -2.17 -5.26
CA PRO A 117 17.98 -1.89 -6.68
C PRO A 117 16.66 -1.66 -7.41
N SER A 118 16.64 -0.74 -8.39
CA SER A 118 15.41 -0.40 -9.13
C SER A 118 14.97 -1.50 -10.11
N ASP A 119 15.89 -2.41 -10.41
CA ASP A 119 15.83 -3.55 -11.31
C ASP A 119 15.82 -4.90 -10.56
N ALA A 120 15.56 -4.88 -9.26
CA ALA A 120 15.46 -6.10 -8.46
C ALA A 120 14.33 -7.03 -8.94
N CYS A 121 14.61 -8.32 -9.02
CA CYS A 121 13.64 -9.35 -9.38
C CYS A 121 12.75 -9.72 -8.18
N ALA A 122 11.43 -9.83 -8.41
CA ALA A 122 10.43 -10.15 -7.39
C ALA A 122 10.02 -11.64 -7.37
N ASP A 123 10.54 -12.46 -8.29
CA ASP A 123 9.99 -13.78 -8.60
C ASP A 123 9.87 -14.69 -7.37
N ALA A 124 10.91 -14.76 -6.53
CA ALA A 124 10.88 -15.58 -5.32
C ALA A 124 9.73 -15.21 -4.36
N TRP A 125 9.45 -13.90 -4.17
CA TRP A 125 8.33 -13.45 -3.34
C TRP A 125 6.97 -13.70 -4.01
N LEU A 126 6.92 -13.56 -5.34
CA LEU A 126 5.70 -13.79 -6.11
C LEU A 126 5.32 -15.27 -6.17
N GLU A 127 6.28 -16.17 -6.37
CA GLU A 127 6.08 -17.62 -6.33
C GLU A 127 5.56 -18.06 -4.97
N GLU A 128 6.20 -17.60 -3.89
CA GLU A 128 5.72 -17.89 -2.54
C GLU A 128 4.31 -17.34 -2.32
N ALA A 129 4.05 -16.06 -2.64
CA ALA A 129 2.72 -15.45 -2.46
C ALA A 129 1.62 -16.14 -3.29
N GLN A 130 1.95 -16.61 -4.50
CA GLN A 130 1.01 -17.31 -5.38
C GLN A 130 0.72 -18.75 -4.93
N SER A 131 1.64 -19.38 -4.20
CA SER A 131 1.49 -20.76 -3.70
C SER A 131 0.73 -20.88 -2.36
N LEU A 132 0.42 -19.76 -1.69
CA LEU A 132 -0.36 -19.70 -0.44
C LEU A 132 -1.80 -20.20 -0.59
#